data_AF-A0A960FW97-F1
#
_entry.id   AF-A0A960FW97-F1
#
_cell.length_a   1.000
_cell.length_b   1.000
_cell.length_c   1.000
_cell.angle_alpha   90.00
_cell.angle_beta   90.00
_cell.angle_gamma   90.00
#
_symmetry.space_group_name_H-M   'P 1'
#
loop_
_entity.id
_entity.type
_entity.pdbx_description
1 polymer ?
#
loop_
_entity_poly.entity_id
_entity_poly.type
_entity_poly.pdbx_seq_one_letter_code
_entity_poly.pdbx_strand_id
1 'polypeptide(L)' 'MDSFLGQVLLLPYDFPAQGVMYCEGQVLAIRDHVSLFSLLGARFGGDGVTTFALPDLTGKEPADGLRYCIVMHGSYPARP' A
#
# COMPACT_ATOMS: atom_id res chain seq x y z
N MET A 1 7.25 7.49 15.94
CA MET A 1 5.85 7.62 15.48
C MET A 1 5.57 6.38 14.68
N ASP A 2 4.78 5.46 15.23
CA ASP A 2 4.41 4.23 14.52
C ASP A 2 3.47 4.60 13.37
N SER A 3 3.82 4.19 12.16
CA SER A 3 2.95 4.34 10.99
C SER A 3 1.79 3.36 11.08
N PHE A 4 0.61 3.76 10.60
CA PHE A 4 -0.52 2.83 10.51
C PHE A 4 -0.37 1.95 9.26
N LEU A 5 -0.69 0.66 9.43
CA LEU A 5 -0.75 -0.26 8.30
C LEU A 5 -1.76 0.24 7.26
N GLY A 6 -1.37 0.24 5.98
CA GLY A 6 -2.22 0.72 4.89
C GLY A 6 -2.27 2.24 4.72
N GLN A 7 -1.52 3.01 5.53
CA GLN A 7 -1.39 4.45 5.33
C GLN A 7 -0.69 4.74 3.99
N VAL A 8 -1.24 5.67 3.21
CA VAL A 8 -0.63 6.16 1.97
C VAL A 8 0.19 7.42 2.29
N LEU A 9 1.44 7.43 1.82
CA LEU A 9 2.42 8.49 2.00
C LEU A 9 2.85 9.01 0.62
N LEU A 10 3.03 10.32 0.51
CA LEU A 10 3.65 10.95 -0.65
C LEU A 10 5.10 11.24 -0.32
N LEU A 11 6.03 10.62 -1.06
CA LEU A 11 7.46 10.69 -0.79
C LEU A 11 8.18 11.45 -1.92
N PRO A 12 9.17 12.31 -1.60
CA PRO A 12 9.91 13.09 -2.59
C PRO A 12 11.11 12.34 -3.19
N TYR A 13 11.17 11.03 -3.04
CA TYR A 13 12.29 10.21 -3.48
C TYR A 13 11.80 8.96 -4.23
N ASP A 14 12.53 8.59 -5.29
CA ASP A 14 12.24 7.46 -6.18
C ASP A 14 12.72 6.10 -5.63
N PHE A 15 12.81 5.93 -4.31
CA PHE A 15 13.01 4.62 -3.69
C PHE A 15 12.04 4.37 -2.53
N PRO A 16 11.37 3.20 -2.45
CA PRO A 16 10.56 2.89 -1.29
C PRO A 16 11.50 2.56 -0.14
N ALA A 17 11.40 3.31 0.98
CA ALA A 17 12.13 3.00 2.20
C ALA A 17 11.68 1.64 2.78
N GLN A 18 12.44 1.07 3.71
CA GLN A 18 12.03 -0.18 4.37
C GLN A 18 10.65 -0.02 5.02
N GLY A 19 9.75 -0.97 4.73
CA GLY A 19 8.40 -1.00 5.30
C GLY A 19 7.33 -0.27 4.50
N VAL A 20 7.65 0.32 3.34
CA VAL A 20 6.67 0.84 2.39
C VAL A 20 6.83 0.19 1.01
N MET A 21 5.78 0.26 0.19
CA MET A 21 5.78 -0.21 -1.20
C MET A 21 5.09 0.83 -2.08
N TYR A 22 5.50 0.99 -3.34
CA TYR A 22 4.82 1.91 -4.24
C TYR A 22 3.35 1.57 -4.43
N CYS A 23 2.53 2.59 -4.65
CA CYS A 23 1.15 2.43 -5.09
C CYS A 23 1.11 2.38 -6.63
N GLU A 24 1.61 1.31 -7.22
CA GLU A 24 1.72 1.10 -8.68
C GLU A 24 0.91 -0.13 -9.15
N GLY A 25 -0.08 -0.56 -8.37
CA GLY A 25 -0.95 -1.70 -8.75
C GLY A 25 -0.34 -3.09 -8.56
N GLN A 26 0.71 -3.23 -7.75
CA GLN A 26 1.38 -4.52 -7.53
C GLN A 26 0.40 -5.55 -6.95
N VAL A 27 0.44 -6.76 -7.51
CA VAL A 27 -0.34 -7.91 -7.02
C VAL A 27 0.47 -8.66 -5.97
N LEU A 28 -0.11 -8.81 -4.80
CA LEU A 28 0.49 -9.43 -3.62
C LEU A 28 -0.28 -10.68 -3.20
N ALA A 29 0.43 -11.65 -2.64
CA ALA A 29 -0.18 -12.85 -2.08
C ALA A 29 -0.84 -12.52 -0.73
N ILE A 30 -2.12 -12.88 -0.57
CA ILE A 30 -2.87 -12.64 0.66
C ILE A 30 -2.19 -13.31 1.86
N ARG A 31 -1.67 -14.53 1.67
CA ARG A 31 -1.02 -15.32 2.72
C ARG A 31 0.14 -14.58 3.42
N ASP A 32 0.83 -13.71 2.67
CA ASP A 32 2.03 -13.00 3.14
C ASP A 32 1.67 -11.61 3.69
N HIS A 33 0.46 -11.09 3.38
CA HIS A 33 0.01 -9.74 3.74
C HIS A 33 -1.44 -9.72 4.26
N VAL A 34 -1.81 -10.70 5.09
CA VAL A 34 -3.20 -10.91 5.56
C VAL A 34 -3.78 -9.66 6.23
N SER A 35 -2.99 -8.97 7.05
CA SER A 35 -3.41 -7.77 7.76
C SER A 35 -3.65 -6.57 6.84
N LEU A 36 -2.89 -6.44 5.75
CA LEU A 36 -3.11 -5.39 4.77
C LEU A 36 -4.32 -5.71 3.91
N PHE A 37 -4.49 -6.99 3.54
CA PHE A 37 -5.67 -7.46 2.83
C PHE A 37 -6.96 -7.24 3.63
N SER A 38 -6.95 -7.41 4.95
CA SER A 38 -8.15 -7.15 5.76
C SER A 38 -8.59 -5.67 5.76
N LEU A 39 -7.69 -4.75 5.41
CA LEU A 39 -7.99 -3.32 5.27
C LEU A 39 -8.44 -2.96 3.84
N LEU A 40 -7.72 -3.46 2.82
CA LEU A 40 -7.95 -3.07 1.42
C LEU A 40 -8.96 -3.97 0.69
N GLY A 41 -9.03 -5.24 1.06
CA GLY A 41 -9.68 -6.29 0.29
C GLY A 41 -9.09 -6.44 -1.12
N ALA A 42 -9.88 -6.94 -2.06
CA ALA A 42 -9.52 -7.05 -3.47
C ALA A 42 -9.97 -5.84 -4.32
N ARG A 43 -10.16 -4.68 -3.69
CA ARG A 43 -10.77 -3.48 -4.32
C ARG A 43 -9.98 -2.95 -5.51
N PHE A 44 -8.68 -3.19 -5.54
CA PHE A 44 -7.77 -2.69 -6.57
C PHE A 44 -7.32 -3.77 -7.55
N GLY A 45 -7.83 -5.00 -7.43
CA GLY A 45 -7.46 -6.14 -8.28
C GLY A 45 -7.02 -7.37 -7.47
N GLY A 46 -6.49 -8.36 -8.18
CA GLY A 46 -6.27 -9.72 -7.68
C GLY A 46 -7.53 -10.58 -7.77
N ASP A 47 -7.42 -11.83 -7.33
CA ASP A 47 -8.54 -12.79 -7.32
C ASP A 47 -9.39 -12.72 -6.04
N GLY A 48 -8.92 -12.02 -5.00
CA GLY A 48 -9.57 -11.89 -3.70
C GLY A 48 -9.61 -13.18 -2.87
N VAL A 49 -8.93 -14.23 -3.33
CA VAL A 49 -8.87 -15.55 -2.68
C VAL A 49 -7.43 -15.89 -2.31
N THR A 50 -6.50 -15.74 -3.26
CA THR A 50 -5.07 -15.97 -3.06
C THR A 50 -4.23 -14.70 -3.18
N THR A 51 -4.74 -13.70 -3.90
CA THR A 51 -4.05 -12.45 -4.23
C THR A 51 -4.97 -11.24 -4.11
N PHE A 52 -4.35 -10.09 -3.89
CA PHE A 52 -4.98 -8.77 -3.95
C PHE A 52 -4.00 -7.78 -4.56
N ALA A 53 -4.48 -6.67 -5.09
CA ALA A 53 -3.61 -5.63 -5.61
C ALA A 53 -3.56 -4.41 -4.68
N LEU A 54 -2.42 -3.71 -4.72
CA LEU A 54 -2.29 -2.37 -4.17
C LEU A 54 -3.01 -1.34 -5.08
N PRO A 55 -3.31 -0.13 -4.59
CA PRO A 55 -3.78 0.96 -5.44
C PRO A 55 -2.74 1.28 -6.53
N ASP A 56 -3.22 1.66 -7.71
CA ASP A 56 -2.41 2.31 -8.73
C ASP A 56 -2.68 3.81 -8.70
N LEU A 57 -1.70 4.57 -8.20
CA LEU A 57 -1.72 6.03 -8.09
C LEU A 57 -0.69 6.68 -9.02
N THR A 58 -0.14 5.91 -9.97
CA THR A 58 0.84 6.41 -10.93
C THR A 58 0.23 7.53 -11.78
N GLY A 59 0.92 8.65 -11.90
CA GLY A 59 0.44 9.83 -12.64
C GLY A 59 -0.65 10.63 -11.90
N LYS A 60 -0.90 10.34 -10.61
CA LYS A 60 -1.79 11.10 -9.73
C LYS A 60 -1.03 12.00 -8.76
N GLU A 61 0.28 12.09 -8.92
CA GLU A 61 1.15 12.88 -8.06
C GLU A 61 0.97 14.39 -8.35
N PRO A 62 1.04 15.24 -7.32
CA PRO A 62 0.78 16.67 -7.49
C PRO A 62 1.95 17.42 -8.16
N ALA A 63 3.13 16.81 -8.24
CA ALA A 63 4.31 17.36 -8.90
C ALA A 63 5.27 16.23 -9.31
N ASP A 64 6.14 16.52 -10.28
CA ASP A 64 7.20 15.62 -10.72
C ASP A 64 8.16 15.28 -9.58
N GLY A 65 8.63 14.02 -9.56
CA GLY A 65 9.57 13.52 -8.55
C GLY A 65 8.93 13.13 -7.22
N LEU A 66 7.60 13.21 -7.11
CA LEU A 66 6.86 12.67 -5.97
C LEU A 66 6.34 11.27 -6.32
N ARG A 67 6.24 10.40 -5.32
CA ARG A 67 5.74 9.02 -5.45
C ARG A 67 4.81 8.65 -4.32
N TYR A 68 3.69 8.01 -4.63
CA TYR A 68 2.83 7.42 -3.60
C TYR A 68 3.37 6.06 -3.16
N CYS A 69 3.46 5.87 -1.84
CA CYS A 69 3.80 4.60 -1.23
C CYS A 69 2.76 4.24 -0.16
N ILE A 70 2.49 2.95 0.00
CA ILE A 70 1.67 2.41 1.07
C ILE A 70 2.54 1.74 2.14
N VAL A 71 2.19 1.95 3.40
CA VAL A 71 2.85 1.34 4.54
C VAL A 71 2.46 -0.15 4.62
N MET A 72 3.47 -1.01 4.50
CA MET A 72 3.35 -2.47 4.50
C MET A 72 3.51 -3.06 5.91
N HIS A 73 4.17 -2.35 6.82
CA HIS A 73 4.37 -2.76 8.21
C HIS A 73 4.08 -1.59 9.15
N GLY A 74 3.20 -1.79 10.12
CA GLY A 74 2.78 -0.75 11.04
C GLY A 74 1.71 -1.24 12.01
N SER A 75 1.27 -0.36 12.91
CA SER A 75 0.16 -0.67 13.81
C SER A 75 -1.14 -0.83 13.02
N TYR A 76 -1.88 -1.90 13.29
CA TYR A 76 -3.19 -2.09 12.68
C TYR A 76 -4.14 -0.96 13.10
N PRO A 77 -4.75 -0.21 12.18
CA PRO A 77 -5.70 0.85 12.54
C PRO A 77 -6.99 0.21 13.08
N ALA A 78 -7.10 0.11 14.39
CA ALA A 78 -8.35 -0.28 15.03
C ALA A 78 -9.38 0.83 14.81
N ARG A 79 -10.57 0.46 14.34
CA ARG A 79 -11.71 1.37 14.31
C ARG A 79 -12.10 1.65 15.78
N PRO A 80 -12.14 2.91 16.23
CA PRO A 80 -12.60 3.23 17.58
C PRO A 80 -14.05 2.82 17.81
#